data_AF-A0A920EYQ0-F1
#
_entry.id   AF-A0A920EYQ0-F1
#
_cell.length_a   1.000
_cell.length_b   1.000
_cell.length_c   1.000
_cell.angle_alpha   90.00
_cell.angle_beta   90.00
_cell.angle_gamma   90.00
#
_symmetry.space_group_name_H-M   'P 1'
#
loop_
_entity.id
_entity.type
_entity.pdbx_description
1 polymer ?
#
loop_
_entity_poly.entity_id
_entity_poly.type
_entity_poly.pdbx_seq_one_letter_code
_entity_poly.pdbx_strand_id
1 'polypeptide(L)' 'MIEKVKENNEVVIGVEGIETGEWVLVDCGDIICHVMTPSIREYYKLEELWDHNRG' A
#
# COMPACT_ATOMS: atom_id res chain seq x y z
N MET A 1 9.07 6.44 2.32
CA MET A 1 7.64 6.39 2.70
C MET A 1 7.49 6.07 4.18
N ILE A 2 7.83 4.85 4.64
CA ILE A 2 7.79 4.46 6.07
C ILE A 2 8.55 5.44 6.98
N GLU A 3 9.76 5.84 6.61
CA GLU A 3 10.54 6.83 7.36
C GLU A 3 9.80 8.16 7.51
N LYS A 4 9.07 8.57 6.46
CA LYS A 4 8.32 9.82 6.47
C LYS A 4 7.10 9.78 7.39
N VAL A 5 6.42 8.64 7.45
CA VAL A 5 5.33 8.40 8.42
C VAL A 5 5.88 8.50 9.85
N LYS A 6 7.02 7.85 10.12
CA LYS A 6 7.68 7.90 11.43
C LYS A 6 8.15 9.31 11.81
N GLU A 7 8.70 10.08 10.87
CA GLU A 7 9.10 11.49 11.10
C GLU A 7 7.93 12.38 11.52
N ASN A 8 6.71 12.08 11.04
CA ASN A 8 5.51 12.84 11.38
C ASN A 8 4.89 12.42 12.72
N ASN A 9 5.54 11.55 13.51
CA ASN A 9 5.00 10.91 14.70
C ASN A 9 3.72 10.08 14.44
N GLU A 10 3.52 9.63 13.20
CA GLU A 10 2.45 8.71 12.86
C GLU A 10 2.91 7.25 13.03
N VAL A 11 1.96 6.37 13.34
CA VAL A 11 2.24 4.97 13.65
C VAL A 11 2.17 4.12 12.38
N VAL A 12 3.23 3.36 12.13
CA VAL A 12 3.20 2.24 11.19
C VAL A 12 2.90 0.99 12.01
N ILE A 13 1.73 0.40 11.78
CA ILE A 13 1.25 -0.80 12.46
C ILE A 13 1.92 -2.04 11.88
N GLY A 14 2.03 -2.11 10.56
CA GLY A 14 2.54 -3.28 9.86
C GLY A 14 3.12 -2.95 8.49
N VAL A 15 4.06 -3.80 8.05
CA VAL A 15 4.65 -3.76 6.71
C VAL A 15 4.77 -5.20 6.22
N GLU A 16 4.21 -5.48 5.04
CA GLU A 16 4.26 -6.81 4.42
C GLU A 16 4.75 -6.75 2.97
N GLY A 17 5.31 -7.86 2.48
CA GLY A 17 5.71 -8.05 1.08
C GLY A 17 7.07 -7.44 0.69
N ILE A 18 7.70 -6.70 1.62
CA ILE A 18 8.94 -5.94 1.37
C ILE A 18 10.09 -6.82 0.88
N GLU A 19 10.15 -8.07 1.30
CA GLU A 19 11.18 -9.03 0.92
C GLU A 19 11.11 -9.43 -0.56
N THR A 20 9.94 -9.36 -1.18
CA THR A 20 9.75 -9.72 -2.59
C THR A 20 10.11 -8.57 -3.53
N GLY A 21 10.01 -7.33 -3.05
CA GLY A 21 10.26 -6.10 -3.82
C GLY A 21 9.25 -5.80 -4.93
N GLU A 22 8.26 -6.68 -5.13
CA GLU A 22 7.25 -6.56 -6.18
C GLU A 22 6.00 -5.79 -5.72
N TRP A 23 5.65 -5.97 -4.44
CA TRP A 23 4.59 -5.25 -3.77
C TRP A 23 4.96 -5.02 -2.30
N VAL A 24 4.43 -3.95 -1.72
CA VAL A 24 4.51 -3.67 -0.29
C VAL A 24 3.17 -3.14 0.16
N LEU A 25 2.67 -3.69 1.26
CA LEU A 25 1.53 -3.14 1.99
C LEU A 25 2.03 -2.46 3.26
N VAL A 26 1.63 -1.22 3.49
CA VAL A 26 1.94 -0.47 4.70
C VAL A 26 0.64 -0.10 5.39
N ASP A 27 0.47 -0.60 6.60
CA ASP A 27 -0.68 -0.32 7.46
C ASP A 27 -0.33 0.85 8.41
N CYS A 28 -1.07 1.94 8.28
CA CYS A 28 -0.98 3.14 9.13
C CYS A 28 -2.24 3.31 10.02
N GLY A 29 -3.07 2.29 10.18
CA GLY A 29 -4.31 2.32 10.96
C GLY A 29 -5.48 2.91 10.16
N ASP A 30 -5.51 4.23 10.00
CA ASP A 30 -6.59 4.92 9.29
C ASP A 30 -6.44 4.82 7.76
N ILE A 31 -5.21 4.57 7.28
CA ILE A 31 -4.86 4.49 5.87
C ILE A 31 -4.05 3.22 5.64
N ILE A 32 -4.36 2.51 4.56
CA ILE A 32 -3.55 1.40 4.04
C ILE A 32 -2.96 1.82 2.70
N CYS A 33 -1.63 1.80 2.60
CA CYS A 33 -0.91 2.12 1.37
C CYS A 33 -0.45 0.86 0.65
N HIS A 34 -0.81 0.75 -0.62
CA HIS A 34 -0.32 -0.28 -1.53
C HIS A 34 0.75 0.31 -2.44
N VAL A 35 1.98 -0.16 -2.32
CA VAL A 35 3.11 0.19 -3.20
C VAL A 35 3.38 -1.00 -4.09
N MET A 36 3.38 -0.81 -5.40
CA MET A 36 3.52 -1.90 -6.38
C MET A 36 4.39 -1.45 -7.54
N THR A 37 5.11 -2.38 -8.16
CA THR A 37 5.71 -2.14 -9.47
C THR A 37 4.61 -1.97 -10.53
N PRO A 38 4.90 -1.30 -11.67
CA PRO A 38 3.90 -1.09 -12.70
C PRO A 38 3.27 -2.39 -13.23
N SER A 39 4.07 -3.44 -13.42
CA SER A 39 3.61 -4.75 -13.90
C SER A 39 2.65 -5.43 -12.92
N ILE A 40 2.98 -5.38 -11.62
CA ILE A 40 2.14 -5.97 -10.57
C ILE A 40 0.84 -5.20 -10.40
N ARG A 41 0.89 -3.87 -10.50
CA ARG A 41 -0.31 -3.02 -10.48
C ARG A 41 -1.25 -3.34 -11.64
N GLU A 42 -0.71 -3.50 -12.85
CA GLU A 42 -1.50 -3.88 -14.03
C GLU A 42 -2.07 -5.30 -13.94
N TYR A 43 -1.36 -6.23 -13.29
CA TYR A 43 -1.85 -7.59 -13.05
C TYR A 43 -3.03 -7.61 -12.07
N TYR A 44 -2.93 -6.90 -10.94
CA TYR A 44 -3.96 -6.92 -9.89
C TYR A 44 -5.15 -5.99 -10.16
N LYS A 45 -4.99 -4.92 -10.96
CA LYS A 45 -6.06 -4.00 -11.38
C LYS A 45 -6.93 -3.51 -10.22
N LEU A 46 -6.31 -3.13 -9.10
CA LEU A 46 -7.03 -2.77 -7.87
C LEU A 46 -8.00 -1.59 -8.09
N GLU A 47 -7.71 -0.72 -9.05
CA GLU A 47 -8.56 0.40 -9.44
C GLU A 47 -9.92 -0.05 -9.96
N GLU A 48 -9.97 -1.14 -10.74
CA GLU A 48 -11.24 -1.69 -11.22
C GLU A 48 -12.09 -2.13 -10.02
N LEU A 49 -11.49 -2.81 -9.03
CA LEU A 49 -12.19 -3.26 -7.82
C LEU A 49 -12.71 -2.09 -6.96
N TRP A 50 -11.91 -1.02 -6.84
CA TRP A 50 -12.29 0.15 -6.05
C TRP A 50 -13.35 1.00 -6.75
N ASP A 51 -13.30 1.09 -8.08
CA ASP A 51 -14.32 1.79 -8.87
C ASP A 51 -15.68 1.09 -8.79
N HIS A 52 -15.72 -0.25 -8.76
CA HIS A 52 -16.97 -1.01 -8.54
C HIS A 52 -17.58 -0.77 -7.15
N ASN A 53 -16.77 -0.39 -6.16
CA ASN A 53 -17.24 -0.06 -4.80
C ASN A 53 -17.51 1.44 -4.59
N ARG A 54 -17.33 2.27 -5.63
CA ARG A 54 -17.83 3.65 -5.63
C ARG A 54 -19.27 3.62 -6.13
N GLY A 55 -20.20 3.52 -5.20
CA GLY A 55 -21.64 3.68 -5.47
C GLY A 55 -21.96 5.03 -6.09
#